data_AF-A0A9Q8WME5-F1
#
_entry.id   AF-A0A9Q8WME5-F1
#
_cell.length_a   1.000
_cell.length_b   1.000
_cell.length_c   1.000
_cell.angle_alpha   90.00
_cell.angle_beta   90.00
_cell.angle_gamma   90.00
#
_symmetry.space_group_name_H-M   'P 1'
#
loop_
_entity.id
_entity.type
_entity.pdbx_description
1 polymer ?
#
loop_
_entity_poly.entity_id
_entity_poly.type
_entity_poly.pdbx_seq_one_letter_code
_entity_poly.pdbx_strand_id
1 'polypeptide(L)'
;MQISTFATFAVFATVYMHNAAVCVKNRQRGSTGNGTPYGITYGSWTEYEIDTAGTQCACNHYKNRSTGNNQWDKCPNCHFDGLQCLSNA
;
A
#
# COMPACT_ATOMS: atom_id res chain seq x y z
N MET A 1 32.84 36.51 -22.37
CA MET A 1 31.51 36.04 -21.89
C MET A 1 31.54 34.53 -21.88
N GLN A 2 31.61 33.91 -20.71
CA GLN A 2 31.59 32.46 -20.57
C GLN A 2 30.29 32.12 -19.82
N ILE A 3 29.34 31.53 -20.54
CA ILE A 3 28.03 31.17 -20.01
C ILE A 3 28.17 29.76 -19.45
N SER A 4 28.33 29.65 -18.14
CA SER A 4 28.38 28.37 -17.44
C SER A 4 26.95 27.84 -17.29
N THR A 5 26.55 26.91 -18.16
CA THR A 5 25.30 26.15 -18.06
C THR A 5 25.39 25.17 -16.89
N PHE A 6 24.60 25.40 -15.84
CA PHE A 6 24.39 24.44 -14.76
C PHE A 6 23.43 23.34 -15.24
N ALA A 7 23.92 22.11 -15.36
CA ALA A 7 23.10 20.94 -15.64
C ALA A 7 22.45 20.48 -14.32
N THR A 8 21.14 20.70 -14.19
CA THR A 8 20.33 20.18 -13.09
C THR A 8 20.11 18.68 -13.26
N PHE A 9 20.70 17.88 -12.35
CA PHE A 9 20.41 16.46 -12.23
C PHE A 9 19.04 16.28 -11.55
N ALA A 10 18.05 15.83 -12.30
CA ALA A 10 16.75 15.43 -11.75
C ALA A 10 16.90 14.05 -11.09
N VAL A 11 16.77 14.00 -9.76
CA VAL A 11 16.63 12.75 -9.02
C VAL A 11 15.19 12.27 -9.18
N PHE A 12 14.98 11.17 -9.91
CA PHE A 12 13.68 10.52 -10.01
C PHE A 12 13.49 9.61 -8.80
N ALA A 13 12.59 9.97 -7.89
CA ALA A 13 12.12 9.06 -6.86
C ALA A 13 11.10 8.11 -7.49
N THR A 14 11.48 6.86 -7.72
CA THR A 14 10.52 5.81 -8.12
C THR A 14 9.74 5.39 -6.88
N VAL A 15 8.49 5.85 -6.76
CA VAL A 15 7.58 5.33 -5.75
C VAL A 15 6.73 4.24 -6.37
N TYR A 16 6.89 3.01 -5.89
CA TYR A 16 6.00 1.90 -6.24
C TYR A 16 4.66 2.13 -5.54
N MET A 17 3.70 2.70 -6.26
CA MET A 17 2.33 2.79 -5.80
C MET A 17 1.65 1.44 -5.96
N HIS A 18 0.88 1.07 -4.94
CA HIS A 18 0.02 -0.08 -5.04
C HIS A 18 -1.20 0.32 -5.87
N ASN A 19 -1.47 -0.40 -6.96
CA ASN A 19 -2.67 -0.21 -7.79
C ASN A 19 -3.94 -0.73 -7.09
N ALA A 20 -3.78 -1.47 -5.98
CA ALA A 20 -4.85 -2.04 -5.19
C ALA A 20 -4.50 -2.00 -3.70
N ALA A 21 -5.47 -1.62 -2.86
CA ALA A 21 -5.34 -1.61 -1.41
C ALA A 21 -6.57 -2.19 -0.71
N VAL A 22 -6.35 -2.97 0.35
CA VAL A 22 -7.39 -3.54 1.21
C VAL A 22 -7.09 -3.25 2.68
N CYS A 23 -8.12 -2.97 3.46
CA CYS A 23 -8.03 -2.98 4.91
C CYS A 23 -8.20 -4.40 5.42
N VAL A 24 -7.29 -4.85 6.28
CA VAL A 24 -7.34 -6.18 6.91
C VAL A 24 -7.43 -6.04 8.43
N LYS A 25 -8.17 -6.93 9.07
CA LYS A 25 -8.33 -7.01 10.52
C LYS A 25 -8.02 -8.42 11.03
N ASN A 26 -7.91 -8.55 12.36
CA ASN A 26 -7.69 -9.82 13.06
C ASN A 26 -6.50 -10.62 12.51
N ARG A 27 -5.42 -9.93 12.12
CA ARG A 27 -4.28 -10.58 11.49
C ARG A 27 -3.52 -11.43 12.49
N GLN A 28 -3.55 -12.75 12.27
CA GLN A 28 -2.82 -13.71 13.05
C GLN A 28 -1.65 -14.25 12.23
N ARG A 29 -0.51 -14.40 12.88
CA ARG A 29 0.64 -15.10 12.31
C ARG A 29 1.01 -16.20 13.27
N GLY A 30 1.12 -17.39 12.75
CA GLY A 30 1.61 -18.53 13.50
C GLY A 30 2.64 -19.29 12.70
N SER A 31 3.21 -20.27 13.36
CA SER A 31 4.00 -21.27 12.70
C SER A 31 3.45 -22.62 13.07
N THR A 32 3.36 -23.51 12.09
CA THR A 32 3.04 -24.92 12.27
C THR A 32 4.27 -25.60 12.89
N GLY A 33 4.51 -25.30 14.16
CA GLY A 33 5.56 -25.87 15.00
C GLY A 33 4.94 -26.63 16.16
N ASN A 34 5.57 -27.74 16.55
CA ASN A 34 5.07 -28.73 17.52
C ASN A 34 5.06 -28.25 18.99
N GLY A 35 4.86 -26.95 19.26
CA GLY A 35 4.82 -26.41 20.62
C GLY A 35 6.09 -26.59 21.45
N THR A 36 7.22 -27.02 20.86
CA THR A 36 8.50 -27.22 21.55
C THR A 36 9.46 -26.05 21.31
N PRO A 37 10.30 -25.69 22.29
CA PRO A 37 11.28 -24.59 22.16
C PRO A 37 12.31 -24.77 21.01
N TYR A 38 12.43 -25.99 20.46
CA TYR A 38 13.36 -26.36 19.39
C TYR A 38 12.62 -26.89 18.13
N GLY A 39 11.35 -26.55 17.96
CA GLY A 39 10.51 -27.09 16.89
C GLY A 39 10.93 -26.59 15.51
N ILE A 40 11.48 -27.50 14.69
CA ILE A 40 11.65 -27.34 13.24
C ILE A 40 10.26 -27.05 12.66
N THR A 41 10.05 -25.84 12.13
CA THR A 41 8.75 -25.35 11.68
C THR A 41 8.44 -25.93 10.29
N TYR A 42 7.25 -26.53 10.13
CA TYR A 42 6.83 -27.11 8.85
C TYR A 42 6.16 -26.08 7.92
N GLY A 43 5.86 -24.88 8.43
CA GLY A 43 5.32 -23.77 7.64
C GLY A 43 4.98 -22.56 8.51
N SER A 44 5.01 -21.37 7.92
CA SER A 44 4.40 -20.17 8.49
C SER A 44 2.99 -20.02 7.91
N TRP A 45 2.03 -19.64 8.75
CA TRP A 45 0.69 -19.31 8.28
C TRP A 45 0.35 -17.88 8.70
N THR A 46 -0.41 -17.21 7.84
CA THR A 46 -0.98 -15.90 8.14
C THR A 46 -2.46 -15.98 7.82
N GLU A 47 -3.28 -15.68 8.82
CA GLU A 47 -4.72 -15.54 8.68
C GLU A 47 -5.10 -14.07 8.85
N TYR A 48 -6.05 -13.60 8.06
CA TYR A 48 -6.57 -12.25 8.14
C TYR A 48 -7.96 -12.20 7.56
N GLU A 49 -8.76 -11.26 8.06
CA GLU A 49 -10.08 -10.96 7.51
C GLU A 49 -10.00 -9.67 6.71
N ILE A 50 -10.59 -9.67 5.51
CA ILE A 50 -10.71 -8.46 4.70
C ILE A 50 -11.89 -7.65 5.25
N ASP A 51 -11.61 -6.41 5.65
CA ASP A 51 -12.62 -5.46 6.09
C ASP A 51 -13.07 -4.60 4.91
N THR A 52 -14.10 -5.05 4.21
CA THR A 52 -14.63 -4.35 3.03
C THR A 52 -15.22 -2.99 3.39
N ALA A 53 -15.87 -2.86 4.55
CA ALA A 53 -16.42 -1.59 5.02
C ALA A 53 -15.29 -0.60 5.36
N GLY A 54 -14.27 -1.07 6.08
CA GLY A 54 -13.06 -0.28 6.33
C GLY A 54 -12.35 0.14 5.04
N THR A 55 -12.26 -0.78 4.08
CA THR A 55 -11.64 -0.54 2.77
C THR A 55 -12.41 0.53 1.98
N GLN A 56 -13.74 0.46 1.94
CA GLN A 56 -14.57 1.46 1.27
C GLN A 56 -14.41 2.84 1.92
N CYS A 57 -14.42 2.91 3.26
CA CYS A 57 -14.22 4.15 4.00
C CYS A 57 -12.86 4.78 3.67
N ALA A 58 -11.79 4.00 3.78
CA ALA A 58 -10.44 4.46 3.44
C ALA A 58 -10.34 4.91 1.97
N CYS A 59 -10.94 4.17 1.04
CA CYS A 59 -10.94 4.51 -0.38
C CYS A 59 -11.62 5.86 -0.65
N ASN A 60 -12.76 6.12 -0.01
CA ASN A 60 -13.47 7.39 -0.12
C ASN A 60 -12.64 8.56 0.42
N HIS A 61 -11.99 8.37 1.58
CA HIS A 61 -11.08 9.39 2.11
C HIS A 61 -9.88 9.63 1.21
N TYR A 62 -9.31 8.58 0.64
CA TYR A 62 -8.14 8.70 -0.22
C TYR A 62 -8.47 9.38 -1.56
N LYS A 63 -9.64 9.08 -2.13
CA LYS A 63 -10.17 9.77 -3.31
C LYS A 63 -10.32 11.28 -3.08
N ASN A 64 -10.74 11.68 -1.89
CA ASN A 64 -10.94 13.08 -1.51
C ASN A 64 -9.67 13.74 -0.95
N ARG A 65 -8.54 13.03 -0.93
CA ARG A 65 -7.28 13.56 -0.39
C ARG A 65 -6.69 14.61 -1.32
N SER A 66 -6.26 15.72 -0.72
CA SER A 66 -5.51 16.77 -1.41
C SER A 66 -4.50 17.41 -0.44
N THR A 67 -3.45 16.65 -0.10
CA THR A 67 -2.44 17.08 0.90
C THR A 67 -1.18 17.69 0.30
N GLY A 68 -1.08 17.80 -1.02
CA GLY A 68 0.12 18.25 -1.72
C GLY A 68 0.02 18.00 -3.22
N ASN A 69 1.16 18.04 -3.92
CA ASN A 69 1.23 17.88 -5.38
C ASN A 69 1.87 16.55 -5.82
N ASN A 70 2.20 15.66 -4.88
CA ASN A 70 2.78 14.38 -5.23
C ASN A 70 1.70 13.37 -5.64
N GLN A 71 2.11 12.29 -6.32
CA GLN A 71 1.20 11.24 -6.78
C GLN A 71 0.44 10.56 -5.62
N TRP A 72 1.03 10.48 -4.43
CA TRP A 72 0.36 9.93 -3.23
C TRP A 72 -0.54 10.93 -2.49
N ASP A 73 -0.47 12.22 -2.83
CA ASP A 73 -1.26 13.25 -2.16
C ASP A 73 -2.70 13.31 -2.68
N LYS A 74 -2.95 12.72 -3.86
CA LYS A 74 -4.23 12.73 -4.56
C LYS A 74 -4.47 11.36 -5.19
N CYS A 75 -5.71 10.88 -5.17
CA CYS A 75 -6.09 9.72 -5.97
C CYS A 75 -7.32 10.02 -6.85
N PRO A 76 -7.14 10.72 -7.99
CA PRO A 76 -8.25 11.15 -8.84
C PRO A 76 -9.00 9.97 -9.48
N ASN A 77 -8.30 8.86 -9.74
CA ASN A 77 -8.85 7.67 -10.37
C ASN A 77 -9.12 6.52 -9.39
N CYS A 78 -9.11 6.78 -8.08
CA CYS A 78 -9.42 5.75 -7.09
C CYS A 78 -10.90 5.38 -7.11
N HIS A 79 -11.19 4.08 -7.14
CA HIS A 79 -12.54 3.56 -6.97
C HIS A 79 -12.54 2.26 -6.17
N PHE A 80 -13.64 2.00 -5.49
CA PHE A 80 -13.85 0.76 -4.74
C PHE A 80 -14.62 -0.23 -5.61
N ASP A 81 -14.10 -1.46 -5.76
CA ASP A 81 -14.70 -2.50 -6.62
C ASP A 81 -15.63 -3.48 -5.87
N GLY A 82 -15.80 -3.29 -4.56
CA GLY A 82 -16.54 -4.19 -3.67
C GLY A 82 -15.64 -4.97 -2.70
N LEU A 83 -14.33 -5.04 -2.96
CA LEU A 83 -13.35 -5.71 -2.10
C LEU A 83 -12.15 -4.81 -1.78
N GLN A 84 -11.65 -4.10 -2.78
CA GLN A 84 -10.40 -3.35 -2.74
C GLN A 84 -10.58 -1.94 -3.31
N CYS A 85 -9.71 -1.03 -2.88
CA CYS A 85 -9.56 0.28 -3.48
C CYS A 85 -8.55 0.20 -4.61
N LEU A 86 -8.99 0.43 -5.84
CA LEU A 86 -8.15 0.41 -7.04
C LEU A 86 -7.75 1.83 -7.43
N SER A 87 -6.45 2.06 -7.59
CA SER A 87 -5.88 3.25 -8.21
C SER A 87 -5.36 2.85 -9.59
N ASN A 88 -6.15 3.14 -10.63
CA ASN A 88 -5.67 2.99 -12.01
C ASN A 88 -4.66 4.12 -12.28
N ALA A 89 -3.38 3.78 -12.15
CA ALA A 89 -2.24 4.64 -12.47
C ALA A 89 -2.07 4.78 -13.99
#